data_AF-A0A831T8P4-F1
#
_entry.id   AF-A0A831T8P4-F1
#
_cell.length_a   1.000
_cell.length_b   1.000
_cell.length_c   1.000
_cell.angle_alpha   90.00
_cell.angle_beta   90.00
_cell.angle_gamma   90.00
#
_symmetry.space_group_name_H-M   'P 1'
#
loop_
_entity.id
_entity.type
_entity.pdbx_description
1 polymer ?
#
loop_
_entity_poly.entity_id
_entity_poly.type
_entity_poly.pdbx_seq_one_letter_code
_entity_poly.pdbx_strand_id
1 'polypeptide(L)'
;MPIRIVTGGISQETNTFQWQPTTLEDFQRGSSAIHRGEDILALEGTGTVYGGVIAEAKRQGIELIPTTFARAVPGGRVTRHAFETLCEEILDGLRRAQPFDGVLLVIHGAMALEHHDDGEGLLLRAVRDLVGPDITIVSPLDLHTNLSDEMMALADAFVGYKEYPHIDTAETGARALQILVETIRGNIRPAMAHVRLPLIVPNQSMVTTWQSPLKTAID
;
A
#
# COMPACT_ATOMS: atom_id res chain seq x y z
N MET A 1 4.15 11.13 -24.61
CA MET A 1 4.90 10.03 -23.96
C MET A 1 3.93 9.32 -23.04
N PRO A 2 4.04 7.99 -22.83
CA PRO A 2 3.17 7.30 -21.87
C PRO A 2 3.39 7.89 -20.47
N ILE A 3 2.33 7.89 -19.66
CA ILE A 3 2.44 8.23 -18.24
C ILE A 3 3.30 7.14 -17.57
N ARG A 4 4.28 7.56 -16.78
CA ARG A 4 5.23 6.70 -16.07
C ARG A 4 4.90 6.70 -14.59
N ILE A 5 4.55 5.55 -14.03
CA ILE A 5 4.22 5.41 -12.61
C ILE A 5 5.22 4.46 -11.98
N VAL A 6 5.93 4.92 -10.96
CA VAL A 6 6.81 4.06 -10.16
C VAL A 6 6.01 3.37 -9.06
N THR A 7 6.33 2.13 -8.75
CA THR A 7 5.63 1.35 -7.71
C THR A 7 6.56 0.52 -6.85
N GLY A 8 6.15 0.29 -5.61
CA GLY A 8 6.81 -0.54 -4.60
C GLY A 8 6.00 -0.52 -3.32
N GLY A 9 6.56 -1.05 -2.23
CA GLY A 9 5.99 -0.88 -0.90
C GLY A 9 6.28 -2.03 0.06
N ILE A 10 5.77 -1.90 1.28
CA ILE A 10 5.89 -2.89 2.34
C ILE A 10 4.48 -3.15 2.87
N SER A 11 4.04 -4.41 2.81
CA SER A 11 2.73 -4.85 3.29
C SER A 11 2.92 -5.86 4.40
N GLN A 12 2.62 -5.46 5.63
CA GLN A 12 2.63 -6.31 6.81
C GLN A 12 1.59 -5.80 7.81
N GLU A 13 0.91 -6.71 8.48
CA GLU A 13 -0.03 -6.41 9.55
C GLU A 13 0.59 -6.77 10.91
N THR A 14 0.70 -5.81 11.81
CA THR A 14 1.33 -6.02 13.12
C THR A 14 0.31 -6.32 14.21
N ASN A 15 0.50 -7.44 14.90
CA ASN A 15 0.01 -7.70 16.25
C ASN A 15 1.07 -7.27 17.28
N THR A 16 0.85 -6.13 17.95
CA THR A 16 1.80 -5.59 18.94
C THR A 16 1.92 -6.41 20.22
N PHE A 17 1.04 -7.40 20.45
CA PHE A 17 1.13 -8.34 21.57
C PHE A 17 1.97 -9.59 21.23
N GLN A 18 2.30 -9.81 19.95
CA GLN A 18 3.17 -10.90 19.56
C GLN A 18 4.62 -10.56 19.95
N TRP A 19 5.21 -11.42 20.78
CA TRP A 19 6.55 -11.19 21.33
C TRP A 19 7.67 -11.37 20.29
N GLN A 20 7.46 -12.22 19.28
CA GLN A 20 8.44 -12.45 18.21
C GLN A 20 8.31 -11.36 17.16
N PRO A 21 9.37 -10.54 16.94
CA PRO A 21 9.34 -9.53 15.90
C PRO A 21 9.38 -10.18 14.51
N THR A 22 8.85 -9.48 13.51
CA THR A 22 8.95 -9.87 12.10
C THR A 22 10.29 -9.39 11.54
N THR A 23 11.16 -10.34 11.23
CA THR A 23 12.50 -10.08 10.70
C THR A 23 12.51 -10.00 9.17
N LEU A 24 13.63 -9.59 8.58
CA LEU A 24 13.77 -9.56 7.11
C LEU A 24 13.62 -10.95 6.49
N GLU A 25 14.06 -12.00 7.19
CA GLU A 25 13.92 -13.39 6.73
C GLU A 25 12.44 -13.81 6.64
N ASP A 26 11.59 -13.28 7.54
CA ASP A 26 10.16 -13.62 7.55
C ASP A 26 9.38 -13.08 6.35
N PHE A 27 9.93 -12.06 5.67
CA PHE A 27 9.42 -11.60 4.37
C PHE A 27 9.71 -12.59 3.22
N GLN A 28 10.45 -13.67 3.47
CA GLN A 28 10.81 -14.68 2.46
C GLN A 28 10.34 -16.09 2.85
N ARG A 29 9.54 -16.22 3.91
CA ARG A 29 9.05 -17.51 4.44
C ARG A 29 7.57 -17.75 4.09
N GLY A 30 7.22 -19.00 3.85
CA GLY A 30 5.82 -19.41 3.66
C GLY A 30 5.18 -18.73 2.45
N SER A 31 4.08 -18.00 2.69
CA SER A 31 3.38 -17.20 1.67
C SER A 31 3.83 -15.74 1.61
N SER A 32 4.85 -15.36 2.38
CA SER A 32 5.53 -14.06 2.26
C SER A 32 6.49 -14.05 1.07
N ALA A 33 6.73 -12.88 0.49
CA ALA A 33 7.70 -12.71 -0.59
C ALA A 33 8.23 -11.28 -0.68
N ILE A 34 9.47 -11.15 -1.15
CA ILE A 34 10.04 -9.89 -1.62
C ILE A 34 10.17 -9.99 -3.14
N HIS A 35 9.34 -9.22 -3.86
CA HIS A 35 9.35 -9.09 -5.30
C HIS A 35 10.21 -7.88 -5.69
N ARG A 36 11.19 -8.08 -6.57
CA ARG A 36 12.10 -7.01 -7.03
C ARG A 36 11.99 -6.82 -8.54
N GLY A 37 11.91 -5.58 -8.98
CA GLY A 37 11.79 -5.22 -10.38
C GLY A 37 10.67 -5.99 -11.08
N GLU A 38 11.00 -6.64 -12.19
CA GLU A 38 10.04 -7.39 -13.02
C GLU A 38 9.29 -8.50 -12.26
N ASP A 39 9.79 -8.99 -11.12
CA ASP A 39 9.07 -9.95 -10.27
C ASP A 39 7.75 -9.39 -9.72
N ILE A 40 7.65 -8.05 -9.60
CA ILE A 40 6.39 -7.38 -9.27
C ILE A 40 5.42 -7.53 -10.44
N LEU A 41 5.88 -7.35 -11.68
CA LEU A 41 5.03 -7.44 -12.88
C LEU A 41 4.54 -8.87 -13.14
N ALA A 42 5.27 -9.86 -12.64
CA ALA A 42 4.85 -11.27 -12.68
C ALA A 42 3.62 -11.58 -11.78
N LEU A 43 3.18 -10.64 -10.93
CA LEU A 43 1.96 -10.76 -10.14
C LEU A 43 0.67 -10.50 -10.95
N GLU A 44 0.80 -10.20 -12.24
CA GLU A 44 -0.33 -10.12 -13.15
C GLU A 44 -1.21 -11.38 -13.10
N GLY A 45 -2.54 -11.20 -13.18
CA GLY A 45 -3.49 -12.31 -13.18
C GLY A 45 -3.73 -12.95 -11.81
N THR A 46 -3.03 -12.49 -10.76
CA THR A 46 -3.36 -12.84 -9.38
C THR A 46 -4.53 -12.00 -8.88
N GLY A 47 -5.28 -12.49 -7.88
CA GLY A 47 -6.31 -11.71 -7.19
C GLY A 47 -5.76 -10.63 -6.25
N THR A 48 -4.47 -10.31 -6.31
CA THR A 48 -3.82 -9.35 -5.40
C THR A 48 -3.96 -7.92 -5.90
N VAL A 49 -3.60 -6.94 -5.05
CA VAL A 49 -3.50 -5.53 -5.43
C VAL A 49 -2.67 -5.35 -6.71
N TYR A 50 -1.48 -5.96 -6.79
CA TYR A 50 -0.64 -5.83 -7.97
C TYR A 50 -1.25 -6.47 -9.21
N GLY A 51 -1.97 -7.60 -9.07
CA GLY A 51 -2.70 -8.20 -10.18
C GLY A 51 -3.66 -7.20 -10.83
N GLY A 52 -4.39 -6.43 -10.02
CA GLY A 52 -5.26 -5.35 -10.49
C GLY A 52 -4.53 -4.13 -11.06
N VAL A 53 -3.48 -3.65 -10.37
CA VAL A 53 -2.66 -2.51 -10.83
C VAL A 53 -2.05 -2.80 -12.21
N ILE A 54 -1.46 -3.98 -12.41
CA ILE A 54 -0.76 -4.32 -13.66
C ILE A 54 -1.76 -4.47 -14.81
N ALA A 55 -2.89 -5.16 -14.59
CA ALA A 55 -3.93 -5.30 -15.59
C ALA A 55 -4.48 -3.93 -16.03
N GLU A 56 -4.70 -3.04 -15.07
CA GLU A 56 -5.20 -1.69 -15.33
C GLU A 56 -4.16 -0.80 -16.04
N ALA A 57 -2.88 -0.91 -15.66
CA ALA A 57 -1.79 -0.20 -16.32
C ALA A 57 -1.69 -0.56 -17.80
N LYS A 58 -1.76 -1.86 -18.12
CA LYS A 58 -1.78 -2.36 -19.51
C LYS A 58 -2.99 -1.86 -20.27
N ARG A 59 -4.19 -1.89 -19.65
CA ARG A 59 -5.43 -1.41 -20.27
C ARG A 59 -5.35 0.07 -20.64
N GLN A 60 -4.67 0.88 -19.83
CA GLN A 60 -4.55 2.33 -20.04
C GLN A 60 -3.28 2.77 -20.78
N GLY A 61 -2.36 1.84 -21.13
CA GLY A 61 -1.10 2.16 -21.78
C GLY A 61 -0.11 2.94 -20.88
N ILE A 62 -0.13 2.64 -19.58
CA ILE A 62 0.74 3.25 -18.56
C ILE A 62 2.03 2.44 -18.46
N GLU A 63 3.17 3.13 -18.38
CA GLU A 63 4.47 2.51 -18.07
C GLU A 63 4.59 2.37 -16.55
N LEU A 64 4.38 1.16 -16.04
CA LEU A 64 4.57 0.85 -14.63
C LEU A 64 6.04 0.44 -14.38
N ILE A 65 6.76 1.21 -13.56
CA ILE A 65 8.17 1.00 -13.26
C ILE A 65 8.28 0.34 -11.86
N PRO A 66 8.57 -0.96 -11.79
CA PRO A 66 8.62 -1.68 -10.52
C PRO A 66 9.92 -1.42 -9.77
N THR A 67 9.83 -1.31 -8.45
CA THR A 67 10.98 -1.21 -7.53
C THR A 67 11.10 -2.46 -6.67
N THR A 68 10.69 -2.38 -5.41
CA THR A 68 10.66 -3.50 -4.49
C THR A 68 9.30 -3.53 -3.80
N PHE A 69 8.69 -4.70 -3.75
CA PHE A 69 7.49 -4.94 -2.98
C PHE A 69 7.72 -6.10 -2.02
N ALA A 70 7.64 -5.83 -0.74
CA ALA A 70 7.80 -6.83 0.31
C ALA A 70 6.46 -7.07 1.00
N ARG A 71 6.01 -8.32 1.00
CA ARG A 71 4.81 -8.74 1.72
C ARG A 71 5.19 -9.79 2.74
N ALA A 72 4.80 -9.57 3.99
CA ALA A 72 4.84 -10.58 5.05
C ALA A 72 3.42 -10.94 5.50
N VAL A 73 3.24 -12.20 5.94
CA VAL A 73 2.05 -12.59 6.69
C VAL A 73 1.96 -11.80 8.02
N PRO A 74 0.75 -11.66 8.62
CA PRO A 74 0.60 -10.97 9.89
C PRO A 74 1.52 -11.53 10.98
N GLY A 75 2.13 -10.65 11.77
CA GLY A 75 3.15 -11.03 12.75
C GLY A 75 3.36 -9.98 13.82
N GLY A 76 4.51 -10.05 14.51
CA GLY A 76 4.88 -9.05 15.51
C GLY A 76 5.35 -7.76 14.86
N ARG A 77 5.90 -6.87 15.69
CA ARG A 77 6.50 -5.63 15.20
C ARG A 77 7.64 -5.95 14.22
N VAL A 78 7.70 -5.21 13.11
CA VAL A 78 8.78 -5.35 12.13
C VAL A 78 10.08 -4.81 12.72
N THR A 79 11.17 -5.56 12.57
CA THR A 79 12.47 -5.12 13.09
C THR A 79 12.94 -3.86 12.39
N ARG A 80 13.70 -3.01 13.11
CA ARG A 80 14.33 -1.83 12.51
C ARG A 80 15.11 -2.19 11.25
N HIS A 81 15.92 -3.23 11.34
CA HIS A 81 16.77 -3.68 10.24
C HIS A 81 15.96 -4.09 9.00
N ALA A 82 14.86 -4.83 9.18
CA ALA A 82 14.01 -5.24 8.07
C ALA A 82 13.38 -4.03 7.38
N PHE A 83 12.80 -3.11 8.16
CA PHE A 83 12.20 -1.90 7.63
C PHE A 83 13.21 -1.02 6.89
N GLU A 84 14.34 -0.69 7.51
CA GLU A 84 15.35 0.19 6.90
C GLU A 84 15.93 -0.42 5.61
N THR A 85 16.15 -1.74 5.59
CA THR A 85 16.64 -2.44 4.38
C THR A 85 15.62 -2.34 3.23
N LEU A 86 14.36 -2.68 3.50
CA LEU A 86 13.31 -2.67 2.48
C LEU A 86 12.97 -1.25 2.02
N CYS A 87 12.93 -0.29 2.95
CA CYS A 87 12.72 1.11 2.65
C CYS A 87 13.82 1.64 1.73
N GLU A 88 15.09 1.38 2.02
CA GLU A 88 16.20 1.83 1.17
C GLU A 88 16.16 1.17 -0.21
N GLU A 89 15.84 -0.14 -0.29
CA GLU A 89 15.67 -0.83 -1.58
C GLU A 89 14.57 -0.18 -2.45
N ILE A 90 13.47 0.27 -1.84
CA ILE A 90 12.39 0.99 -2.53
C ILE A 90 12.89 2.37 -2.98
N LEU A 91 13.49 3.16 -2.09
CA LEU A 91 13.98 4.50 -2.38
C LEU A 91 15.03 4.51 -3.49
N ASP A 92 15.94 3.53 -3.48
CA ASP A 92 16.92 3.32 -4.54
C ASP A 92 16.27 3.00 -5.89
N GLY A 93 15.20 2.20 -5.88
CA GLY A 93 14.39 1.97 -7.06
C GLY A 93 13.75 3.25 -7.59
N LEU A 94 13.16 4.06 -6.71
CA LEU A 94 12.58 5.36 -7.05
C LEU A 94 13.65 6.30 -7.66
N ARG A 95 14.84 6.40 -7.06
CA ARG A 95 15.96 7.20 -7.60
C ARG A 95 16.33 6.79 -9.03
N ARG A 96 16.41 5.49 -9.31
CA ARG A 96 16.75 4.97 -10.65
C ARG A 96 15.61 5.12 -11.67
N ALA A 97 14.36 5.17 -11.22
CA ALA A 97 13.19 5.26 -12.09
C ALA A 97 12.96 6.66 -12.69
N GLN A 98 13.59 7.70 -12.13
CA GLN A 98 13.38 9.08 -12.57
C GLN A 98 13.69 9.27 -14.07
N PRO A 99 12.92 10.10 -14.79
CA PRO A 99 11.74 10.86 -14.34
C PRO A 99 10.44 10.02 -14.37
N PHE A 100 9.53 10.18 -13.41
CA PHE A 100 8.20 9.58 -13.44
C PHE A 100 7.13 10.60 -13.02
N ASP A 101 5.87 10.32 -13.34
CA ASP A 101 4.75 11.25 -13.18
C ASP A 101 3.98 11.02 -11.86
N GLY A 102 4.14 9.85 -11.23
CA GLY A 102 3.46 9.52 -9.98
C GLY A 102 3.99 8.27 -9.30
N VAL A 103 3.61 8.08 -8.04
CA VAL A 103 3.96 6.92 -7.21
C VAL A 103 2.70 6.17 -6.82
N LEU A 104 2.66 4.87 -7.11
CA LEU A 104 1.67 3.95 -6.54
C LEU A 104 2.36 3.07 -5.49
N LEU A 105 2.14 3.38 -4.21
CA LEU A 105 2.80 2.69 -3.11
C LEU A 105 1.84 1.67 -2.49
N VAL A 106 2.14 0.37 -2.63
CA VAL A 106 1.31 -0.71 -2.08
C VAL A 106 1.74 -1.00 -0.65
N ILE A 107 0.92 -0.57 0.30
CA ILE A 107 1.12 -0.73 1.75
C ILE A 107 -0.08 -1.44 2.37
N HIS A 108 0.08 -1.99 3.57
CA HIS A 108 -1.05 -2.56 4.31
C HIS A 108 -1.86 -1.46 5.02
N GLY A 109 -1.14 -0.59 5.72
CA GLY A 109 -1.70 0.46 6.58
C GLY A 109 -1.74 0.09 8.06
N ALA A 110 -1.12 -1.02 8.49
CA ALA A 110 -1.12 -1.48 9.88
C ALA A 110 0.24 -2.07 10.33
N MET A 111 1.33 -1.65 9.68
CA MET A 111 2.68 -2.04 10.02
C MET A 111 3.17 -1.19 11.19
N ALA A 112 3.55 -1.83 12.29
CA ALA A 112 4.28 -1.19 13.37
C ALA A 112 5.69 -1.76 13.46
N LEU A 113 6.64 -0.89 13.81
CA LEU A 113 8.05 -1.21 13.94
C LEU A 113 8.41 -1.41 15.41
N GLU A 114 9.53 -2.06 15.69
CA GLU A 114 10.04 -2.16 17.08
C GLU A 114 10.25 -0.79 17.75
N HIS A 115 10.47 0.25 16.96
CA HIS A 115 10.86 1.58 17.41
C HIS A 115 9.89 2.70 17.00
N HIS A 116 8.79 2.38 16.33
CA HIS A 116 7.79 3.34 15.85
C HIS A 116 6.44 2.65 15.63
N ASP A 117 5.33 3.28 15.99
CA ASP A 117 4.01 2.65 15.87
C ASP A 117 3.37 2.80 14.49
N ASP A 118 3.81 3.79 13.71
CA ASP A 118 3.35 4.06 12.35
C ASP A 118 4.47 3.78 11.34
N GLY A 119 4.54 2.55 10.84
CA GLY A 119 5.55 2.14 9.86
C GLY A 119 5.25 2.71 8.47
N GLU A 120 3.98 2.78 8.07
CA GLU A 120 3.55 3.35 6.81
C GLU A 120 3.82 4.86 6.72
N GLY A 121 3.58 5.61 7.79
CA GLY A 121 3.89 7.04 7.87
C GLY A 121 5.38 7.31 7.66
N LEU A 122 6.27 6.51 8.26
CA LEU A 122 7.71 6.61 8.03
C LEU A 122 8.11 6.31 6.58
N LEU A 123 7.53 5.27 5.97
CA LEU A 123 7.80 4.94 4.58
C LEU A 123 7.28 6.04 3.63
N LEU A 124 6.05 6.51 3.83
CA LEU A 124 5.46 7.60 3.04
C LEU A 124 6.28 8.88 3.16
N ARG A 125 6.81 9.20 4.35
CA ARG A 125 7.64 10.39 4.53
C ARG A 125 8.93 10.27 3.74
N ALA A 126 9.62 9.14 3.85
CA ALA A 126 10.86 8.90 3.12
C ALA A 126 10.65 8.98 1.60
N VAL A 127 9.54 8.43 1.11
CA VAL A 127 9.14 8.55 -0.30
C VAL A 127 8.85 10.01 -0.65
N ARG A 128 8.04 10.73 0.13
CA ARG A 128 7.67 12.13 -0.10
C ARG A 128 8.89 13.05 -0.11
N ASP A 129 9.81 12.88 0.83
CA ASP A 129 11.06 13.63 0.90
C ASP A 129 11.92 13.42 -0.35
N LEU A 130 11.90 12.21 -0.92
CA LEU A 130 12.64 11.89 -2.15
C LEU A 130 11.98 12.45 -3.42
N VAL A 131 10.67 12.29 -3.56
CA VAL A 131 9.95 12.62 -4.81
C VAL A 131 9.48 14.07 -4.87
N GLY A 132 9.46 14.76 -3.73
CA GLY A 132 9.01 16.14 -3.62
C GLY A 132 7.49 16.28 -3.49
N PRO A 133 6.99 17.51 -3.28
CA PRO A 133 5.58 17.77 -3.00
C PRO A 133 4.68 17.68 -4.24
N ASP A 134 5.24 17.80 -5.45
CA ASP A 134 4.45 17.91 -6.68
C ASP A 134 4.08 16.54 -7.28
N ILE A 135 4.77 15.47 -6.90
CA ILE A 135 4.52 14.12 -7.39
C ILE A 135 3.32 13.51 -6.65
N THR A 136 2.29 13.08 -7.36
CA THR A 136 1.12 12.44 -6.73
C THR A 136 1.48 11.05 -6.19
N ILE A 137 1.14 10.77 -4.93
CA ILE A 137 1.27 9.47 -4.26
C ILE A 137 -0.13 8.92 -3.96
N VAL A 138 -0.43 7.74 -4.50
CA VAL A 138 -1.68 7.02 -4.20
C VAL A 138 -1.38 5.63 -3.65
N SER A 139 -2.13 5.22 -2.63
CA SER A 139 -1.97 3.93 -1.98
C SER A 139 -3.30 3.20 -1.82
N PRO A 140 -3.42 1.94 -2.29
CA PRO A 140 -4.49 1.07 -1.82
C PRO A 140 -4.23 0.71 -0.34
N LEU A 141 -5.29 0.58 0.45
CA LEU A 141 -5.21 0.25 1.88
C LEU A 141 -6.10 -0.94 2.22
N ASP A 142 -5.63 -1.74 3.16
CA ASP A 142 -6.46 -2.74 3.81
C ASP A 142 -7.53 -2.06 4.70
N LEU A 143 -8.72 -2.66 4.80
CA LEU A 143 -9.76 -2.18 5.71
C LEU A 143 -9.38 -2.30 7.19
N HIS A 144 -8.33 -3.07 7.52
CA HIS A 144 -7.72 -3.12 8.86
C HIS A 144 -6.66 -2.02 9.09
N THR A 145 -6.54 -1.03 8.19
CA THR A 145 -5.57 0.06 8.34
C THR A 145 -5.77 0.88 9.62
N ASN A 146 -4.66 1.16 10.28
CA ASN A 146 -4.53 2.18 11.32
C ASN A 146 -4.16 3.53 10.69
N LEU A 147 -5.12 4.20 10.06
CA LEU A 147 -4.87 5.44 9.31
C LEU A 147 -4.43 6.60 10.23
N SER A 148 -3.15 6.97 10.13
CA SER A 148 -2.55 8.04 10.93
C SER A 148 -2.75 9.44 10.31
N ASP A 149 -2.59 10.48 11.12
CA ASP A 149 -2.63 11.88 10.63
C ASP A 149 -1.45 12.16 9.68
N GLU A 150 -0.36 11.43 9.86
CA GLU A 150 0.83 11.50 9.05
C GLU A 150 0.63 10.89 7.66
N MET A 151 0.04 9.69 7.58
CA MET A 151 -0.37 9.10 6.32
C MET A 151 -1.27 10.05 5.53
N MET A 152 -2.27 10.63 6.20
CA MET A 152 -3.20 11.61 5.62
C MET A 152 -2.53 12.88 5.10
N ALA A 153 -1.38 13.27 5.66
CA ALA A 153 -0.64 14.46 5.24
C ALA A 153 0.35 14.19 4.10
N LEU A 154 0.79 12.94 3.91
CA LEU A 154 1.90 12.59 3.02
C LEU A 154 1.47 11.99 1.68
N ALA A 155 0.31 11.34 1.63
CA ALA A 155 -0.29 10.82 0.40
C ALA A 155 -1.38 11.75 -0.16
N ASP A 156 -1.67 11.64 -1.45
CA ASP A 156 -2.69 12.43 -2.13
C ASP A 156 -4.05 11.73 -2.15
N ALA A 157 -4.06 10.39 -2.19
CA ALA A 157 -5.28 9.60 -2.05
C ALA A 157 -4.99 8.20 -1.47
N PHE A 158 -5.96 7.70 -0.70
CA PHE A 158 -6.03 6.30 -0.29
C PHE A 158 -7.26 5.63 -0.87
N VAL A 159 -7.15 4.34 -1.23
CA VAL A 159 -8.26 3.53 -1.72
C VAL A 159 -8.41 2.29 -0.85
N GLY A 160 -9.42 2.27 0.01
CA GLY A 160 -9.66 1.15 0.92
C GLY A 160 -10.32 -0.05 0.24
N TYR A 161 -9.98 -1.25 0.70
CA TYR A 161 -10.78 -2.45 0.46
C TYR A 161 -12.19 -2.27 1.01
N LYS A 162 -13.17 -2.91 0.37
CA LYS A 162 -14.57 -2.88 0.78
C LYS A 162 -15.06 -4.25 1.25
N GLU A 163 -14.29 -5.31 1.00
CA GLU A 163 -14.72 -6.68 1.28
C GLU A 163 -13.89 -7.38 2.36
N TYR A 164 -14.58 -8.02 3.33
CA TYR A 164 -14.02 -8.95 4.30
C TYR A 164 -14.84 -10.26 4.33
N PRO A 165 -14.27 -11.42 3.93
CA PRO A 165 -12.87 -11.63 3.52
C PRO A 165 -12.48 -10.84 2.26
N HIS A 166 -11.19 -10.51 2.15
CA HIS A 166 -10.68 -9.67 1.06
C HIS A 166 -10.77 -10.38 -0.29
N ILE A 167 -11.83 -10.09 -1.03
CA ILE A 167 -12.02 -10.56 -2.40
C ILE A 167 -11.99 -9.43 -3.43
N ASP A 168 -11.88 -8.18 -2.99
CA ASP A 168 -11.83 -6.97 -3.84
C ASP A 168 -10.44 -6.32 -3.92
N THR A 169 -9.37 -7.06 -3.61
CA THR A 169 -7.99 -6.54 -3.58
C THR A 169 -7.50 -6.11 -4.96
N ALA A 170 -7.79 -6.87 -6.00
CA ALA A 170 -7.40 -6.53 -7.37
C ALA A 170 -8.18 -5.29 -7.86
N GLU A 171 -9.48 -5.25 -7.61
CA GLU A 171 -10.36 -4.13 -7.93
C GLU A 171 -9.90 -2.85 -7.22
N THR A 172 -9.44 -2.96 -5.97
CA THR A 172 -8.86 -1.84 -5.23
C THR A 172 -7.56 -1.35 -5.86
N GLY A 173 -6.65 -2.26 -6.21
CA GLY A 173 -5.42 -1.90 -6.93
C GLY A 173 -5.70 -1.17 -8.25
N ALA A 174 -6.65 -1.66 -9.04
CA ALA A 174 -7.07 -1.00 -10.27
C ALA A 174 -7.67 0.39 -10.02
N ARG A 175 -8.55 0.55 -9.02
CA ARG A 175 -9.10 1.85 -8.63
C ARG A 175 -8.02 2.84 -8.16
N ALA A 176 -7.04 2.37 -7.39
CA ALA A 176 -5.91 3.20 -6.96
C ALA A 176 -5.12 3.73 -8.16
N LEU A 177 -4.83 2.86 -9.14
CA LEU A 177 -4.15 3.29 -10.36
C LEU A 177 -5.01 4.27 -11.18
N GLN A 178 -6.31 4.04 -11.30
CA GLN A 178 -7.22 4.96 -12.00
C GLN A 178 -7.21 6.35 -11.39
N ILE A 179 -7.32 6.46 -10.05
CA ILE A 179 -7.27 7.75 -9.35
C ILE A 179 -5.93 8.45 -9.60
N LEU A 180 -4.82 7.72 -9.51
CA LEU A 180 -3.50 8.29 -9.77
C LEU A 180 -3.38 8.82 -11.21
N VAL A 181 -3.78 8.02 -12.20
CA VAL A 181 -3.73 8.41 -13.62
C VAL A 181 -4.63 9.62 -13.91
N GLU A 182 -5.87 9.63 -13.41
CA GLU A 182 -6.78 10.75 -13.63
C GLU A 182 -6.31 12.04 -12.93
N THR A 183 -5.60 11.91 -11.81
CA THR A 183 -4.95 13.04 -11.12
C THR A 183 -3.79 13.60 -11.95
N ILE A 184 -2.92 12.73 -12.46
CA ILE A 184 -1.79 13.11 -13.34
C ILE A 184 -2.29 13.78 -14.62
N ARG A 185 -3.40 13.31 -15.18
CA ARG A 185 -4.05 13.92 -16.37
C ARG A 185 -4.66 15.30 -16.07
N GLY A 186 -4.82 15.67 -14.80
CA GLY A 186 -5.50 16.90 -14.38
C GLY A 186 -7.02 16.83 -14.49
N ASN A 187 -7.59 15.63 -14.65
CA ASN A 187 -9.05 15.44 -14.77
C ASN A 187 -9.74 15.50 -13.40
N ILE A 188 -9.03 15.11 -12.34
CA ILE A 188 -9.51 15.15 -10.96
C ILE A 188 -8.44 15.74 -10.04
N ARG A 189 -8.88 16.21 -8.86
CA ARG A 189 -8.00 16.61 -7.75
C ARG A 189 -8.53 15.96 -6.47
N PRO A 190 -7.93 14.85 -6.01
CA PRO A 190 -8.37 14.17 -4.80
C PRO A 190 -8.36 15.11 -3.58
N ALA A 191 -9.32 14.89 -2.68
CA ALA A 191 -9.37 15.54 -1.38
C ALA A 191 -9.75 14.46 -0.35
N MET A 192 -9.06 14.45 0.79
CA MET A 192 -9.27 13.45 1.82
C MET A 192 -9.80 14.09 3.11
N ALA A 193 -10.69 13.38 3.79
CA ALA A 193 -11.14 13.69 5.14
C ALA A 193 -11.17 12.39 5.95
N HIS A 194 -10.75 12.47 7.22
CA HIS A 194 -10.64 11.32 8.10
C HIS A 194 -11.16 11.68 9.49
N VAL A 195 -11.96 10.78 10.08
CA VAL A 195 -12.49 10.90 11.44
C VAL A 195 -12.24 9.59 12.16
N ARG A 196 -11.52 9.64 13.29
CA ARG A 196 -11.36 8.50 14.19
C ARG A 196 -12.55 8.40 15.13
N LEU A 197 -13.22 7.25 15.14
CA LEU A 197 -14.20 6.94 16.16
C LEU A 197 -13.50 6.25 17.35
N PRO A 198 -13.86 6.54 18.61
CA PRO A 198 -13.28 5.90 19.78
C PRO A 198 -13.85 4.47 19.96
N LEU A 199 -13.72 3.65 18.92
CA LEU A 199 -14.29 2.31 18.80
C LEU A 199 -13.21 1.36 18.29
N ILE A 200 -13.19 0.15 18.84
CA ILE A 200 -12.41 -0.97 18.31
C ILE A 200 -13.43 -2.03 17.90
N VAL A 201 -13.42 -2.40 16.62
CA VAL A 201 -14.26 -3.48 16.10
C VAL A 201 -13.44 -4.77 16.18
N PRO A 202 -13.93 -5.85 16.82
CA PRO A 202 -13.25 -7.14 16.77
C PRO A 202 -13.12 -7.61 15.31
N ASN A 203 -11.96 -8.12 14.88
CA ASN A 203 -11.75 -8.55 13.49
C ASN A 203 -12.84 -9.51 12.98
N GLN A 204 -13.34 -10.43 13.83
CA GLN A 204 -14.42 -11.36 13.42
C GLN A 204 -15.74 -10.65 13.10
N SER A 205 -15.95 -9.46 13.65
CA SER A 205 -17.13 -8.62 13.42
C SER A 205 -16.93 -7.64 12.26
N MET A 206 -15.75 -7.60 11.65
CA MET A 206 -15.46 -6.74 10.49
C MET A 206 -15.93 -7.33 9.16
N VAL A 207 -16.68 -8.45 9.18
CA VAL A 207 -17.24 -9.08 7.98
C VAL A 207 -18.11 -8.08 7.22
N THR A 208 -17.97 -8.02 5.91
CA THR A 208 -18.80 -7.17 5.04
C THR A 208 -19.69 -8.01 4.11
N THR A 209 -19.79 -9.30 4.40
CA THR A 209 -20.84 -10.17 3.84
C THR A 209 -22.10 -10.09 4.72
N TRP A 210 -23.28 -10.25 4.12
CA TRP A 210 -24.59 -10.36 4.79
C TRP A 210 -24.94 -9.29 5.85
N GLN A 211 -25.77 -8.28 5.53
CA GLN A 211 -26.42 -7.34 6.48
C GLN A 211 -25.60 -6.96 7.75
N SER A 212 -24.29 -6.84 7.64
CA SER A 212 -23.44 -6.51 8.77
C SER A 212 -23.40 -5.00 8.95
N PRO A 213 -23.17 -4.50 10.19
CA PRO A 213 -23.03 -3.06 10.41
C PRO A 213 -21.95 -2.41 9.52
N LEU A 214 -20.85 -3.13 9.24
CA LEU A 214 -19.81 -2.61 8.35
C LEU A 214 -20.21 -2.64 6.88
N LYS A 215 -20.97 -3.64 6.42
CA LYS A 215 -21.50 -3.62 5.04
C LYS A 215 -22.42 -2.42 4.84
N THR A 216 -23.30 -2.14 5.79
CA THR A 216 -24.16 -0.95 5.77
C THR A 216 -23.38 0.35 5.85
N ALA A 217 -22.23 0.38 6.53
CA ALA A 217 -21.39 1.58 6.60
C ALA A 217 -20.57 1.84 5.32
N ILE A 218 -20.27 0.80 4.54
CA ILE A 218 -19.47 0.89 3.30
C ILE A 218 -20.33 1.17 2.05
N ASP A 219 -21.58 0.70 2.03
CA ASP A 219 -22.55 0.91 0.95
C ASP A 219 -23.10 2.34 0.90
#